data_AF-A0A353ZFR4-F1
#
_entry.id   AF-A0A353ZFR4-F1
#
_cell.length_a   1.000
_cell.length_b   1.000
_cell.length_c   1.000
_cell.angle_alpha   90.00
_cell.angle_beta   90.00
_cell.angle_gamma   90.00
#
_symmetry.space_group_name_H-M   'P 1'
#
loop_
_entity.id
_entity.type
_entity.pdbx_description
1 polymer ?
#
loop_
_entity_poly.entity_id
_entity_poly.type
_entity_poly.pdbx_seq_one_letter_code
_entity_poly.pdbx_strand_id
1 'polypeptide(L)'
;MTNHDLDTFDAHPEWNLVLQAYWQVQQQTEKGWVPRLPAVTEVPGDQLSPIHGRLIAHGMLRFELAGRSEGVEYQLTPLGRQAIIPPADRQLVPDWMVAEEAA
;
A
#
# COMPACT_ATOMS: atom_id res chain seq x y z
N MET A 1 13.36 5.17 7.05
CA MET A 1 12.99 3.81 6.57
C MET A 1 13.13 3.85 5.07
N THR A 2 13.86 2.88 4.52
CA THR A 2 14.91 3.07 3.49
C THR A 2 14.41 2.90 2.05
N ASN A 3 15.13 3.52 1.10
CA ASN A 3 14.94 3.37 -0.34
C ASN A 3 14.73 1.91 -0.82
N HIS A 4 15.25 0.92 -0.11
CA HIS A 4 15.20 -0.48 -0.50
C HIS A 4 13.79 -1.07 -0.64
N ASP A 5 12.83 -0.68 0.22
CA ASP A 5 11.45 -1.14 0.10
C ASP A 5 10.76 -0.54 -1.13
N LEU A 6 11.10 0.70 -1.48
CA LEU A 6 10.61 1.36 -2.69
C LEU A 6 11.25 0.77 -3.95
N ASP A 7 12.54 0.44 -3.91
CA ASP A 7 13.24 -0.24 -5.01
C ASP A 7 12.64 -1.63 -5.28
N THR A 8 12.32 -2.37 -4.21
CA THR A 8 11.64 -3.67 -4.31
C THR A 8 10.26 -3.50 -4.95
N PHE A 9 9.50 -2.49 -4.52
CA PHE A 9 8.20 -2.19 -5.10
C PHE A 9 8.29 -1.83 -6.59
N ASP A 10 9.28 -1.03 -6.99
CA ASP A 10 9.45 -0.60 -8.38
C ASP A 10 9.76 -1.77 -9.33
N ALA A 11 10.32 -2.87 -8.81
CA ALA A 11 10.51 -4.11 -9.56
C ALA A 11 9.21 -4.93 -9.76
N HIS A 12 8.12 -4.57 -9.09
CA HIS A 12 6.85 -5.31 -9.07
C HIS A 12 5.67 -4.43 -9.55
N PRO A 13 5.48 -4.27 -10.88
CA PRO A 13 4.44 -3.38 -11.42
C PRO A 13 3.02 -3.76 -10.98
N GLU A 14 2.75 -5.04 -10.73
CA GLU A 14 1.46 -5.52 -10.26
C GLU A 14 1.12 -5.06 -8.83
N TRP A 15 2.13 -4.74 -8.01
CA TRP A 15 1.90 -4.18 -6.67
C TRP A 15 1.42 -2.73 -6.78
N ASN A 16 1.93 -1.99 -7.77
CA ASN A 16 1.51 -0.63 -8.05
C ASN A 16 0.04 -0.58 -8.49
N LEU A 17 -0.38 -1.50 -9.38
CA LEU A 17 -1.78 -1.62 -9.77
C LEU A 17 -2.71 -1.85 -8.57
N VAL A 18 -2.32 -2.73 -7.64
CA VAL A 18 -3.10 -2.99 -6.42
C VAL A 18 -3.15 -1.76 -5.52
N LEU A 19 -2.02 -1.10 -5.24
CA LEU A 19 -2.02 0.10 -4.39
C LEU A 19 -2.80 1.26 -5.01
N GLN A 20 -2.71 1.47 -6.33
CA GLN A 20 -3.50 2.48 -7.04
C GLN A 20 -5.00 2.19 -6.95
N ALA A 21 -5.42 0.93 -7.11
CA ALA A 21 -6.82 0.55 -6.99
C ALA A 21 -7.36 0.84 -5.57
N TYR A 22 -6.60 0.49 -4.54
CA TYR A 22 -6.98 0.84 -3.16
C TYR A 22 -7.01 2.35 -2.93
N TRP A 23 -6.03 3.08 -3.46
CA TRP A 23 -5.99 4.54 -3.32
C TRP A 23 -7.22 5.20 -3.94
N GLN A 24 -7.62 4.79 -5.14
CA GLN A 24 -8.81 5.31 -5.81
C GLN A 24 -10.08 5.12 -4.99
N VAL A 25 -10.28 3.92 -4.43
CA VAL A 25 -11.46 3.62 -3.60
C VAL A 25 -11.37 4.35 -2.26
N GLN A 26 -10.18 4.41 -1.64
CA GLN A 26 -9.96 5.06 -0.36
C GLN A 26 -10.38 6.54 -0.37
N GLN A 27 -10.14 7.24 -1.48
CA GLN A 27 -10.52 8.65 -1.67
C GLN A 27 -12.04 8.88 -1.65
N GLN A 28 -12.84 7.82 -1.73
CA GLN A 28 -14.30 7.85 -1.67
C GLN A 28 -14.84 7.45 -0.29
N THR A 29 -13.97 7.14 0.67
CA THR A 29 -14.34 6.68 2.02
C THR A 29 -14.01 7.73 3.07
N GLU A 30 -14.89 7.93 4.05
CA GLU A 30 -14.65 8.93 5.11
C GLU A 30 -13.52 8.53 6.07
N LYS A 31 -13.36 7.23 6.33
CA LYS A 31 -12.38 6.70 7.30
C LYS A 31 -11.08 6.21 6.65
N GLY A 32 -11.04 6.15 5.32
CA GLY A 32 -9.90 5.68 4.57
C GLY A 32 -9.65 4.16 4.64
N TRP A 33 -10.59 3.37 5.17
CA TRP A 33 -10.54 1.91 5.15
C TRP A 33 -11.36 1.39 3.98
N VAL A 34 -10.81 0.42 3.27
CA VAL A 34 -11.37 -0.13 2.05
C VAL A 34 -11.54 -1.64 2.23
N PRO A 35 -12.76 -2.19 2.06
CA PRO A 35 -12.97 -3.63 2.03
C PRO A 35 -12.05 -4.29 1.00
N ARG A 36 -11.61 -5.51 1.29
CA ARG A 36 -10.80 -6.29 0.36
C ARG A 36 -11.36 -6.25 -1.07
N LEU A 37 -10.58 -5.70 -2.00
CA LEU A 37 -10.96 -5.64 -3.40
C LEU A 37 -10.98 -7.08 -3.99
N PRO A 38 -12.11 -7.53 -4.56
CA PRO A 38 -12.23 -8.88 -5.10
C PRO A 38 -11.52 -9.03 -6.46
N ALA A 39 -11.26 -7.92 -7.15
CA ALA A 39 -10.58 -7.87 -8.42
C ALA A 39 -9.82 -6.54 -8.55
N VAL A 40 -8.69 -6.58 -9.25
CA VAL A 40 -7.95 -5.40 -9.69
C VAL A 40 -7.65 -5.60 -11.18
N THR A 41 -7.91 -4.57 -11.99
CA THR A 41 -7.66 -4.59 -13.42
C THR A 41 -6.19 -4.98 -13.69
N GLU A 42 -5.98 -5.87 -14.67
CA GLU A 42 -4.65 -6.38 -15.07
C GLU A 42 -3.91 -7.22 -14.02
N VAL A 43 -4.53 -7.53 -12.88
CA VAL A 43 -3.96 -8.42 -11.86
C VAL A 43 -4.78 -9.72 -11.79
N PRO A 44 -4.16 -10.89 -12.05
CA PRO A 44 -4.83 -12.19 -11.90
C PRO A 44 -5.37 -12.38 -10.47
N GLY A 45 -6.61 -12.87 -10.34
CA GLY A 45 -7.28 -12.99 -9.05
C GLY A 45 -6.57 -13.91 -8.06
N ASP A 46 -5.87 -14.94 -8.54
CA ASP A 46 -5.05 -15.86 -7.75
C ASP A 46 -3.76 -15.20 -7.21
N GLN A 47 -3.29 -14.13 -7.85
CA GLN A 47 -2.15 -13.33 -7.40
C GLN A 47 -2.52 -12.28 -6.35
N LEU A 48 -3.81 -11.91 -6.24
CA LEU A 48 -4.24 -10.87 -5.30
C LEU A 48 -3.93 -11.24 -3.86
N SER A 49 -4.28 -12.45 -3.40
CA SER A 49 -3.98 -12.87 -2.01
C SER A 49 -2.48 -12.76 -1.67
N PRO A 50 -1.55 -13.33 -2.46
CA PRO A 50 -0.11 -13.13 -2.27
C PRO A 50 0.34 -11.67 -2.29
N ILE A 51 -0.16 -10.85 -3.22
CA ILE A 51 0.23 -9.44 -3.32
C ILE A 51 -0.18 -8.66 -2.07
N HIS A 52 -1.40 -8.84 -1.55
CA HIS A 52 -1.81 -8.22 -0.29
C HIS A 52 -0.85 -8.59 0.85
N GLY A 53 -0.51 -9.88 0.98
CA GLY A 53 0.43 -10.35 1.99
C GLY A 53 1.80 -9.68 1.89
N ARG A 54 2.34 -9.55 0.67
CA ARG A 54 3.63 -8.86 0.42
C ARG A 54 3.55 -7.37 0.75
N LEU A 55 2.51 -6.68 0.29
CA LEU A 55 2.31 -5.26 0.58
C LEU A 55 2.18 -4.97 2.08
N ILE A 56 1.56 -5.89 2.84
CA ILE A 56 1.49 -5.82 4.31
C ILE A 56 2.87 -6.07 4.92
N ALA A 57 3.60 -7.08 4.47
CA ALA A 57 4.93 -7.40 4.96
C ALA A 57 5.94 -6.27 4.74
N HIS A 58 5.82 -5.54 3.62
CA HIS A 58 6.61 -4.33 3.32
C HIS A 58 6.04 -3.04 3.92
N GLY A 59 4.97 -3.13 4.75
CA GLY A 59 4.41 -1.97 5.44
C GLY A 59 3.72 -0.94 4.54
N MET A 60 3.35 -1.30 3.30
CA MET A 60 2.65 -0.42 2.35
C MET A 60 1.13 -0.47 2.52
N LEU A 61 0.61 -1.62 2.95
CA LEU A 61 -0.77 -1.78 3.39
C LEU A 61 -0.82 -2.13 4.87
N ARG A 62 -1.82 -1.61 5.57
CA ARG A 62 -2.26 -2.15 6.87
C ARG A 62 -3.64 -2.77 6.73
N PHE A 63 -3.97 -3.69 7.62
CA PHE A 63 -5.25 -4.38 7.61
C PHE A 63 -5.92 -4.35 8.98
N GLU A 64 -7.25 -4.35 8.97
CA GLU A 64 -8.10 -4.53 10.15
C GLU A 64 -9.19 -5.56 9.84
N LEU A 65 -9.73 -6.19 10.88
CA LEU A 65 -10.88 -7.09 10.77
C LEU A 65 -12.15 -6.25 10.95
N ALA A 66 -12.92 -6.13 9.87
CA ALA A 66 -14.23 -5.48 9.91
C ALA A 66 -15.25 -6.48 10.48
N GLY A 67 -15.43 -6.44 11.80
CA GLY A 67 -16.43 -7.22 12.51
C GLY A 67 -16.42 -8.73 12.24
N ARG A 68 -17.52 -9.42 12.60
CA ARG A 68 -17.64 -10.87 12.37
C ARG A 68 -18.12 -11.24 10.96
N SER A 69 -18.65 -10.27 10.20
CA SER A 69 -19.33 -10.49 8.93
C SER A 69 -18.74 -9.75 7.73
N GLU A 70 -17.90 -8.73 7.95
CA GLU A 70 -17.45 -7.82 6.87
C GLU A 70 -16.02 -8.14 6.40
N GLY A 71 -15.31 -9.04 7.09
CA GLY A 71 -14.07 -9.64 6.62
C GLY A 71 -12.84 -8.78 6.93
N VAL A 72 -11.99 -8.55 5.93
CA VAL A 72 -10.75 -7.78 6.06
C VAL A 72 -10.87 -6.47 5.31
N GLU A 73 -10.50 -5.38 5.97
CA GLU A 73 -10.34 -4.07 5.37
C GLU A 73 -8.86 -3.72 5.29
N TYR A 74 -8.50 -2.93 4.28
CA TYR A 74 -7.15 -2.46 4.05
C TYR A 74 -7.12 -0.95 3.97
N GLN A 75 -5.96 -0.39 4.29
CA GLN A 75 -5.69 1.02 4.13
C GLN A 75 -4.23 1.21 3.72
N LEU A 76 -3.98 2.15 2.80
CA LEU A 76 -2.62 2.56 2.47
C LEU A 76 -1.96 3.22 3.68
N THR A 77 -0.75 2.79 3.99
CA THR A 77 0.12 3.50 4.93
C THR A 77 0.71 4.76 4.26
N PRO A 78 1.38 5.66 5.01
CA PRO A 78 2.17 6.72 4.40
C PRO A 78 3.18 6.21 3.36
N LEU A 79 3.83 5.07 3.65
CA LEU A 79 4.78 4.43 2.73
C LEU A 79 4.08 3.93 1.45
N GLY A 80 2.94 3.26 1.57
CA GLY A 80 2.17 2.81 0.40
C GLY A 80 1.71 3.98 -0.48
N ARG A 81 1.37 5.13 0.12
CA ARG A 81 1.07 6.36 -0.63
C ARG A 81 2.29 6.95 -1.33
N GLN A 82 3.48 6.85 -0.74
CA GLN A 82 4.71 7.27 -1.41
C GLN A 82 5.08 6.32 -2.57
N ALA A 83 4.85 5.01 -2.40
CA ALA A 83 5.16 4.01 -3.41
C ALA A 83 4.40 4.23 -4.73
N ILE A 84 3.14 4.69 -4.67
CA ILE A 84 2.36 5.00 -5.89
C ILE A 84 2.78 6.28 -6.61
N ILE A 85 3.58 7.15 -5.98
CA ILE A 85 4.15 8.33 -6.64
C ILE A 85 5.27 7.86 -7.59
N PRO A 86 5.35 8.39 -8.82
CA PRO A 86 6.45 8.07 -9.72
C PRO A 86 7.81 8.26 -9.05
N PRO A 87 8.80 7.36 -9.22
CA PRO A 87 10.09 7.45 -8.53
C PRO A 87 10.79 8.81 -8.69
N ALA A 88 10.65 9.45 -9.85
CA ALA A 88 11.20 10.78 -10.13
C ALA A 88 10.58 11.91 -9.29
N ASP A 89 9.35 11.72 -8.80
CA ASP A 89 8.56 12.72 -8.09
C ASP A 89 8.48 12.44 -6.58
N ARG A 90 9.04 11.31 -6.11
CA ARG A 90 9.07 10.97 -4.68
C ARG A 90 9.97 11.96 -3.93
N GLN A 91 9.42 12.64 -2.94
CA GLN A 91 10.24 13.34 -1.96
C GLN A 91 10.94 12.29 -1.09
N LEU A 92 12.18 11.97 -1.46
CA LEU A 92 13.07 11.14 -0.65
C LEU A 92 13.40 11.94 0.61
N VAL A 93 12.77 11.59 1.73
CA VAL A 93 13.19 12.11 3.03
C VAL A 93 14.56 11.47 3.32
N PRO A 94 15.64 12.25 3.46
CA PRO A 94 16.94 11.68 3.74
C PRO A 94 16.91 10.86 5.04
N ASP A 95 17.60 9.71 5.07
CA ASP A 95 17.57 8.79 6.23
C ASP A 95 17.95 9.47 7.56
N TRP A 96 18.72 10.56 7.52
CA TRP A 96 19.10 11.34 8.71
C TRP A 96 17.97 12.21 9.29
N MET A 97 16.94 12.56 8.52
CA MET A 97 15.77 13.31 9.01
C MET A 97 14.72 12.42 9.70
N VAL A 98 14.74 11.10 9.45
CA VAL A 98 13.78 10.16 10.06
C VAL A 98 14.14 9.86 11.53
N ALA A 99 15.40 10.09 11.92
CA ALA A 99 15.88 9.85 13.28
C ALA A 99 15.44 10.94 14.28
N GLU A 100 15.06 12.14 13.82
CA GLU A 100 14.72 13.28 14.69
C GLU A 100 13.24 13.36 15.09
N GLU A 101 12.31 12.72 14.36
CA GLU A 101 10.87 12.75 14.69
C GLU A 101 10.42 11.72 15.75
N ALA A 102 11.34 10.90 16.25
CA ALA A 102 11.06 9.91 17.30
C ALA A 102 11.52 10.33 18.71
N ALA A 103 11.89 11.60 18.90
CA ALA A 103 12.35 12.18 20.17
C ALA A 103 11.27 13.02 20.87
#